data_AF-A0A6B1HX05-F1
#
_entry.id   AF-A0A6B1HX05-F1
#
_cell.length_a   1.000
_cell.length_b   1.000
_cell.length_c   1.000
_cell.angle_alpha   90.00
_cell.angle_beta   90.00
_cell.angle_gamma   90.00
#
_symmetry.space_group_name_H-M   'P 1'
#
loop_
_entity.id
_entity.type
_entity.pdbx_description
1 polymer ?
#
loop_
_entity_poly.entity_id
_entity_poly.type
_entity_poly.pdbx_seq_one_letter_code
_entity_poly.pdbx_strand_id
1 'polypeptide(L)'
;MPENLVHQIVEEEVSVAECIDYLLAVLERNSRINFMDLLQGRDRQALIATFVGILELLKTQRVRVQQARPFDEIWIEQSPPQPTAAGAIQTREP
;
A
#
# COMPACT_ATOMS: atom_id res chain seq x y z
N MET A 1 -40.16 9.65 -29.93
CA MET A 1 -39.67 8.52 -29.10
C MET A 1 -38.53 9.06 -28.27
N PRO A 2 -38.53 8.97 -26.93
CA PRO A 2 -37.42 9.47 -26.15
C PRO A 2 -36.19 8.58 -26.35
N GLU A 3 -35.04 9.22 -26.46
CA GLU A 3 -33.74 8.59 -26.68
C GLU A 3 -33.34 7.84 -25.41
N ASN A 4 -32.99 6.56 -25.56
CA ASN A 4 -32.38 5.77 -24.48
C ASN A 4 -31.03 6.42 -24.17
N LEU A 5 -31.00 7.25 -23.13
CA LEU A 5 -29.77 7.76 -22.53
C LEU A 5 -29.11 6.57 -21.82
N VAL A 6 -28.33 5.78 -22.57
CA VAL A 6 -27.47 4.75 -22.02
C VAL A 6 -26.49 5.44 -21.09
N HIS A 7 -26.75 5.36 -19.79
CA HIS A 7 -25.80 5.76 -18.77
C HIS A 7 -24.64 4.78 -18.87
N GLN A 8 -23.56 5.20 -19.54
CA GLN A 8 -22.34 4.43 -19.62
C GLN A 8 -21.83 4.28 -18.19
N ILE A 9 -22.00 3.09 -17.62
CA ILE A 9 -21.42 2.74 -16.32
C ILE A 9 -19.93 2.75 -16.55
N VAL A 10 -19.26 3.84 -16.16
CA VAL A 10 -17.80 3.88 -16.09
C VAL A 10 -17.46 3.11 -14.82
N GLU A 11 -17.27 1.81 -14.96
CA GLU A 11 -16.61 0.99 -13.95
C GLU A 11 -15.14 1.46 -13.86
N GLU A 12 -14.86 2.50 -13.07
CA GLU A 12 -13.52 2.70 -12.52
C GLU A 12 -13.29 1.60 -11.48
N GLU A 13 -13.01 0.38 -11.94
CA GLU A 13 -12.53 -0.69 -11.08
C GLU A 13 -11.13 -0.33 -10.58
N VAL A 14 -11.05 0.35 -9.43
CA VAL A 14 -9.77 0.58 -8.76
C VAL A 14 -9.21 -0.80 -8.37
N SER A 15 -8.15 -1.23 -9.07
CA SER A 15 -7.56 -2.54 -8.82
C SER A 15 -6.65 -2.50 -7.58
N VAL A 16 -6.47 -3.67 -6.97
CA VAL A 16 -5.52 -3.84 -5.86
C VAL A 16 -4.08 -3.54 -6.34
N ALA A 17 -3.75 -3.90 -7.58
CA ALA A 17 -2.43 -3.65 -8.16
C ALA A 17 -2.12 -2.15 -8.27
N GLU A 18 -3.06 -1.35 -8.79
CA GLU A 18 -2.89 0.10 -8.87
C GLU A 18 -2.77 0.75 -7.49
N CYS A 19 -3.52 0.24 -6.50
CA CYS A 19 -3.40 0.70 -5.11
C CYS A 19 -2.00 0.41 -4.55
N ILE A 20 -1.44 -0.76 -4.84
CA ILE A 20 -0.08 -1.13 -4.43
C ILE A 20 0.95 -0.21 -5.07
N ASP A 21 0.87 0.01 -6.37
CA ASP A 21 1.81 0.87 -7.10
C ASP A 21 1.75 2.31 -6.60
N TYR A 22 0.55 2.83 -6.39
CA TYR A 22 0.33 4.14 -5.79
C TYR A 22 0.96 4.23 -4.39
N LEU A 23 0.72 3.23 -3.54
CA LEU A 23 1.23 3.21 -2.18
C LEU A 23 2.76 3.18 -2.13
N LEU A 24 3.40 2.38 -2.98
CA LEU A 24 4.85 2.33 -3.09
C LEU A 24 5.43 3.67 -3.57
N ALA A 25 4.84 4.28 -4.61
CA ALA A 25 5.28 5.59 -5.12
C ALA A 25 5.16 6.72 -4.07
N VAL A 26 4.14 6.66 -3.21
CA VAL A 26 3.99 7.62 -2.10
C VAL A 26 5.04 7.35 -1.01
N LEU A 27 5.30 6.09 -0.67
CA LEU A 27 6.29 5.68 0.33
C LEU A 27 7.73 5.98 -0.11
N GLU A 28 8.02 6.02 -1.42
CA GLU A 28 9.33 6.46 -1.92
C GLU A 28 9.64 7.92 -1.59
N ARG A 29 8.59 8.75 -1.48
CA ARG A 29 8.71 10.19 -1.22
C ARG A 29 8.59 10.53 0.27
N ASN A 30 8.00 9.64 1.06
CA ASN A 30 7.65 9.88 2.45
C ASN A 30 8.13 8.73 3.31
N SER A 31 8.93 9.00 4.34
CA SER A 31 9.44 7.96 5.24
C SER A 31 8.33 7.20 5.99
N ARG A 32 7.18 7.86 6.20
CA ARG A 32 6.00 7.32 6.89
C ARG A 32 4.75 8.06 6.43
N ILE A 33 3.64 7.35 6.30
CA ILE A 33 2.35 7.90 5.86
C ILE A 33 1.20 7.36 6.71
N ASN A 34 0.12 8.14 6.80
CA ASN A 34 -1.13 7.72 7.43
C ASN A 34 -2.06 7.11 6.36
N PHE A 35 -2.72 6.01 6.69
CA PHE A 35 -3.69 5.35 5.82
C PHE A 35 -4.86 6.26 5.42
N MET A 36 -5.39 7.05 6.37
CA MET A 36 -6.56 7.90 6.12
C MET A 36 -6.23 9.05 5.15
N ASP A 37 -4.98 9.50 5.12
CA ASP A 37 -4.52 10.53 4.19
C ASP A 37 -4.51 10.03 2.74
N LEU A 38 -4.24 8.73 2.53
CA LEU A 38 -4.27 8.11 1.19
C LEU A 38 -5.69 8.02 0.59
N LEU A 39 -6.70 8.13 1.45
CA LEU A 39 -8.11 7.92 1.12
C LEU A 39 -8.90 9.22 0.99
N GLN A 40 -8.27 10.38 1.20
CA GLN A 40 -8.93 11.67 1.04
C GLN A 40 -9.50 11.81 -0.37
N GLY A 41 -10.83 11.99 -0.46
CA GLY A 41 -11.54 12.12 -1.73
C GLY A 41 -11.72 10.82 -2.52
N ARG A 42 -11.38 9.66 -1.95
CA ARG A 42 -11.60 8.34 -2.56
C ARG A 42 -12.89 7.69 -2.07
N ASP A 43 -13.44 6.81 -2.89
CA ASP A 43 -14.68 6.11 -2.59
C ASP A 43 -14.44 4.87 -1.70
N ARG A 44 -15.51 4.16 -1.36
CA ARG A 44 -15.44 2.97 -0.50
C ARG A 44 -14.70 1.81 -1.17
N GLN A 45 -14.80 1.66 -2.49
CA GLN A 45 -14.10 0.57 -3.20
C GLN A 45 -12.59 0.78 -3.15
N ALA A 46 -12.13 2.01 -3.41
CA ALA A 46 -10.72 2.37 -3.30
C ALA A 46 -10.19 2.20 -1.87
N LEU A 47 -11.00 2.48 -0.84
CA LEU A 47 -10.62 2.20 0.55
C LEU A 47 -10.33 0.71 0.77
N ILE A 48 -11.24 -0.16 0.33
CA ILE A 48 -11.11 -1.61 0.49
C ILE A 48 -9.90 -2.11 -0.32
N ALA A 49 -9.76 -1.69 -1.57
CA ALA A 49 -8.64 -2.06 -2.44
C ALA A 49 -7.29 -1.62 -1.85
N THR A 50 -7.20 -0.39 -1.33
CA THR A 50 -5.99 0.12 -0.66
C THR A 50 -5.67 -0.71 0.58
N PHE A 51 -6.67 -1.04 1.39
CA PHE A 51 -6.49 -1.86 2.58
C PHE A 51 -5.98 -3.27 2.22
N VAL A 52 -6.56 -3.90 1.20
CA VAL A 52 -6.10 -5.20 0.68
C VAL A 52 -4.67 -5.10 0.14
N GLY A 53 -4.33 -4.03 -0.59
CA GLY A 53 -2.96 -3.80 -1.07
C GLY A 53 -1.94 -3.68 0.06
N ILE A 54 -2.30 -3.04 1.18
CA ILE A 54 -1.45 -2.98 2.38
C ILE A 54 -1.24 -4.39 2.97
N LEU A 55 -2.29 -5.21 3.08
CA LEU A 55 -2.17 -6.57 3.58
C LEU A 55 -1.26 -7.44 2.69
N GLU A 56 -1.31 -7.23 1.38
CA GLU A 56 -0.42 -7.90 0.42
C GLU A 56 1.05 -7.45 0.57
N LEU A 57 1.29 -6.16 0.74
CA LEU A 57 2.63 -5.63 1.01
C LEU A 57 3.19 -6.10 2.36
N LEU A 58 2.33 -6.24 3.38
CA LEU A 58 2.70 -6.84 4.66
C LEU A 58 3.11 -8.32 4.48
N LYS A 59 2.32 -9.08 3.71
CA LYS A 59 2.61 -10.50 3.41
C LYS A 59 3.96 -10.67 2.71
N THR A 60 4.32 -9.73 1.84
CA THR A 60 5.60 -9.71 1.11
C THR A 60 6.73 -9.00 1.86
N GLN A 61 6.49 -8.57 3.11
CA GLN A 61 7.44 -7.85 3.95
C GLN A 61 8.01 -6.56 3.32
N ARG A 62 7.31 -5.97 2.36
CA ARG A 62 7.75 -4.72 1.68
C ARG A 62 7.47 -3.48 2.51
N VAL A 63 6.47 -3.53 3.38
CA VAL A 63 6.09 -2.44 4.27
C VAL A 63 6.00 -2.93 5.70
N ARG A 64 6.13 -1.99 6.63
CA ARG A 64 5.79 -2.15 8.04
C ARG A 64 4.56 -1.29 8.34
N VAL A 65 3.64 -1.85 9.13
CA VAL A 65 2.41 -1.18 9.53
C VAL A 65 2.33 -1.12 11.05
N GLN A 66 1.93 0.02 11.59
CA GLN A 66 1.73 0.25 13.02
C GLN A 66 0.31 0.76 13.28
N GLN A 67 -0.39 0.12 14.21
CA GLN A 67 -1.69 0.54 14.72
C GLN A 67 -1.70 0.34 16.24
N ALA A 68 -2.04 1.39 17.00
CA ALA A 68 -1.94 1.36 18.46
C ALA A 68 -3.05 0.52 19.11
N ARG A 69 -4.29 0.66 18.63
CA ARG A 69 -5.47 -0.10 19.06
C ARG A 69 -6.40 -0.35 17.88
N PRO A 70 -7.35 -1.30 17.97
CA PRO A 70 -8.34 -1.50 16.93
C PRO A 70 -9.05 -0.18 16.58
N PHE A 71 -9.16 0.12 15.29
CA PHE A 71 -9.78 1.33 14.73
C PHE A 71 -9.03 2.65 14.98
N ASP A 72 -7.85 2.62 15.59
CA ASP A 72 -6.94 3.77 15.59
C ASP A 72 -6.30 3.95 14.22
N GLU A 73 -5.58 5.06 14.07
CA GLU A 73 -4.77 5.38 12.89
C GLU A 73 -3.82 4.25 12.51
N ILE A 74 -3.72 4.02 11.21
CA ILE A 74 -2.83 3.03 10.62
C ILE A 74 -1.69 3.78 9.96
N TRP A 75 -0.49 3.58 10.50
CA TRP A 75 0.74 4.17 9.99
C TRP A 75 1.50 3.14 9.15
N ILE A 76 1.99 3.58 8.00
CA ILE A 76 2.66 2.72 7.01
C ILE A 76 4.04 3.31 6.72
N GLU A 77 5.06 2.46 6.74
CA GLU A 77 6.45 2.81 6.44
C GLU A 77 7.11 1.74 5.57
N GLN A 78 8.12 2.10 4.78
CA GLN A 78 8.88 1.10 4.04
C GLN A 78 9.60 0.15 5.00
N SER A 79 9.65 -1.12 4.66
CA SER A 79 10.53 -2.04 5.38
C SER A 79 11.98 -1.61 5.15
N PRO A 80 12.80 -1.48 6.21
CA PRO A 80 14.22 -1.23 6.02
C PRO A 80 14.80 -2.39 5.18
N PRO A 81 15.75 -2.12 4.27
CA PRO A 81 16.43 -3.18 3.56
C PRO A 81 17.02 -4.13 4.61
N GLN A 82 16.51 -5.36 4.66
CA GLN A 82 17.10 -6.37 5.53
C GLN A 82 18.58 -6.45 5.18
N PRO A 83 19.50 -6.32 6.15
CA PRO A 83 20.90 -6.56 5.88
C PRO A 83 20.99 -7.99 5.38
N THR A 84 21.26 -8.14 4.09
CA THR A 84 21.53 -9.42 3.46
C THR A 84 22.62 -10.08 4.29
N ALA A 85 22.34 -11.28 4.80
CA ALA A 85 23.27 -12.09 5.60
C ALA A 85 24.45 -12.62 4.76
N ALA A 86 25.06 -11.75 3.95
CA ALA A 86 26.17 -12.03 3.03
C ALA A 86 27.49 -11.36 3.46
N GLY A 87 27.54 -10.77 4.66
CA GLY A 87 28.75 -10.12 5.21
C GLY A 87 29.45 -10.89 6.34
N ALA A 88 28.94 -12.04 6.77
CA ALA A 88 29.50 -12.83 7.86
C ALA A 88 30.29 -14.05 7.34
N ILE A 89 31.23 -13.81 6.44
CA ILE A 89 32.34 -14.74 6.22
C ILE A 89 33.62 -13.93 6.49
N GLN A 90 33.86 -13.66 7.77
CA GLN A 90 35.12 -13.13 8.24
C GLN A 90 36.19 -14.19 8.01
N THR A 91 37.09 -13.85 7.08
CA THR A 91 38.52 -14.14 7.04
C THR A 91 39.00 -15.07 8.16
N ARG A 92 39.11 -16.36 7.84
CA ARG A 92 40.11 -17.22 8.50
C ARG A 92 41.31 -17.25 7.56
N GLU A 93 42.27 -16.37 7.82
CA GLU A 93 43.65 -16.45 7.33
C GLU A 93 44.58 -16.68 8.54
N PRO A 94 45.78 -17.22 8.35
CA PRO A 94 46.20 -18.31 7.46
C PRO A 94 46.55 -19.59 8.24
#